data_AF-A0AA39CGW6-F1
#
_entry.id   AF-A0AA39CGW6-F1
#
_cell.length_a   1.000
_cell.length_b   1.000
_cell.length_c   1.000
_cell.angle_alpha   90.00
_cell.angle_beta   90.00
_cell.angle_gamma   90.00
#
_symmetry.space_group_name_H-M   'P 1'
#
loop_
_entity.id
_entity.type
_entity.pdbx_description
1 polymer ?
#
loop_
_entity_poly.entity_id
_entity_poly.type
_entity_poly.pdbx_seq_one_letter_code
_entity_poly.pdbx_strand_id
1 'polypeptide(L)'
;MTPKSNGTGTPDVGNLYHVLLSTSHIQKDPNGAIEKLRICATFTDLKAAKAEAHKTLFEAGYEREWFTEYETNQEEFAAHHIKRRTGLAVFAKAQDGTIFRTYVATTPNVQGFEGDPEEHKVHFGLYHVVETIVLYDEDDSGEARETNVEGSFRTYDEARKFASEVLLAPEDGVTKDSFDQYDEAGPTEKDCGYGDNVLVHAIGSNGENLLVSVLKGQELESVRLTEAAIRIRSFN
;
A
#
# COMPACT_ATOMS: atom_id res chain seq x y z
N MET A 1 -33.58 -7.23 -38.41
CA MET A 1 -32.40 -7.88 -37.82
C MET A 1 -31.78 -6.90 -36.86
N THR A 2 -32.03 -7.07 -35.57
CA THR A 2 -31.46 -6.26 -34.49
C THR A 2 -30.28 -7.04 -33.94
N PRO A 3 -29.05 -6.51 -33.89
CA PRO A 3 -27.99 -7.19 -33.19
C PRO A 3 -28.24 -7.05 -31.69
N LYS A 4 -28.42 -8.18 -31.01
CA LYS A 4 -28.31 -8.27 -29.56
C LYS A 4 -26.83 -8.11 -29.21
N SER A 5 -26.47 -7.03 -28.52
CA SER A 5 -25.18 -6.96 -27.84
C SER A 5 -25.25 -7.86 -26.61
N ASN A 6 -24.54 -8.98 -26.64
CA ASN A 6 -24.22 -9.74 -25.43
C ASN A 6 -23.19 -8.91 -24.64
N GLY A 7 -23.67 -8.06 -23.74
CA GLY A 7 -22.83 -7.43 -22.73
C GLY A 7 -22.72 -8.36 -21.54
N THR A 8 -21.58 -9.04 -21.39
CA THR A 8 -21.10 -9.47 -20.08
C THR A 8 -20.72 -8.20 -19.32
N GLY A 9 -21.72 -7.57 -18.70
CA GLY A 9 -21.52 -6.40 -17.87
C GLY A 9 -20.79 -6.79 -16.60
N THR A 10 -19.47 -6.69 -16.57
CA THR A 10 -18.78 -6.40 -15.32
C THR A 10 -19.37 -5.10 -14.80
N PRO A 11 -19.93 -5.06 -13.58
CA PRO A 11 -20.40 -3.80 -13.01
C PRO A 11 -19.26 -2.77 -13.07
N ASP A 12 -19.60 -1.51 -13.33
CA ASP A 12 -18.65 -0.40 -13.22
C ASP A 12 -18.30 -0.27 -11.73
N VAL A 13 -17.30 -1.03 -11.30
CA VAL A 13 -16.80 -1.02 -9.94
C VAL A 13 -15.89 0.21 -9.85
N GLY A 14 -16.30 1.22 -9.07
CA GLY A 14 -15.45 2.38 -8.81
C GLY A 14 -14.09 1.98 -8.19
N ASN A 15 -13.20 2.95 -7.96
CA ASN A 15 -11.89 2.67 -7.39
C ASN A 15 -11.77 3.15 -5.94
N LEU A 16 -10.90 2.51 -5.19
CA LEU A 16 -10.34 3.00 -3.94
C LEU A 16 -8.92 3.50 -4.19
N TYR A 17 -8.55 4.57 -3.49
CA TYR A 17 -7.25 5.21 -3.55
C TYR A 17 -6.64 5.21 -2.16
N HIS A 18 -5.53 4.49 -1.99
CA HIS A 18 -4.90 4.28 -0.70
C HIS A 18 -3.67 5.17 -0.59
N VAL A 19 -3.56 5.91 0.51
CA VAL A 19 -2.36 6.68 0.83
C VAL A 19 -1.42 5.81 1.63
N LEU A 20 -0.25 5.51 1.07
CA LEU A 20 0.78 4.71 1.71
C LEU A 20 1.94 5.60 2.15
N LEU A 21 2.54 5.27 3.29
CA LEU A 21 3.81 5.81 3.76
C LEU A 21 4.80 4.67 3.90
N SER A 22 5.89 4.73 3.13
CA SER A 22 7.03 3.83 3.30
C SER A 22 8.21 4.56 3.95
N THR A 23 8.95 3.86 4.80
CA THR A 23 10.16 4.35 5.46
C THR A 23 11.26 3.30 5.33
N SER A 24 12.39 3.67 4.73
CA SER A 24 13.54 2.79 4.47
C SER A 24 14.87 3.46 4.84
N HIS A 25 15.98 2.71 4.77
CA HIS A 25 17.33 3.16 5.18
C HIS A 25 17.39 3.75 6.59
N ILE A 26 16.67 3.12 7.51
CA ILE A 26 16.60 3.55 8.91
C ILE A 26 17.99 3.33 9.53
N GLN A 27 18.56 4.31 10.24
CA GLN A 27 19.93 4.24 10.79
C GLN A 27 20.31 2.97 11.57
N LYS A 28 19.33 2.29 12.18
CA LYS A 28 19.55 1.05 12.94
C LYS A 28 19.51 -0.22 12.07
N ASP A 29 19.38 -0.05 10.77
CA ASP A 29 19.36 -1.09 9.76
C ASP A 29 20.36 -0.74 8.64
N PRO A 30 21.65 -1.03 8.87
CA PRO A 30 22.72 -0.63 7.96
C PRO A 30 22.65 -1.30 6.59
N ASN A 31 21.82 -2.34 6.43
CA ASN A 31 21.63 -3.05 5.17
C ASN A 31 20.39 -2.57 4.40
N GLY A 32 19.59 -1.64 4.93
CA GLY A 32 18.37 -1.14 4.27
C GLY A 32 17.28 -2.20 4.07
N ALA A 33 17.41 -3.36 4.73
CA ALA A 33 16.52 -4.51 4.59
C ALA A 33 15.12 -4.24 5.16
N ILE A 34 15.01 -3.38 6.16
CA ILE A 34 13.79 -3.03 6.87
C ILE A 34 13.14 -1.82 6.18
N GLU A 35 12.10 -2.11 5.41
CA GLU A 35 11.13 -1.11 4.99
C GLU A 35 9.86 -1.25 5.82
N LYS A 36 9.43 -0.13 6.42
CA LYS A 36 8.15 -0.07 7.12
C LYS A 36 7.13 0.53 6.18
N LEU A 37 6.06 -0.22 5.92
CA LEU A 37 4.93 0.24 5.12
C LEU A 37 3.70 0.47 5.99
N ARG A 38 3.02 1.58 5.79
CA ARG A 38 1.76 1.91 6.46
C ARG A 38 0.74 2.37 5.42
N ILE A 39 -0.51 1.95 5.61
CA ILE A 39 -1.65 2.51 4.88
C ILE A 39 -2.30 3.54 5.78
N CYS A 40 -2.10 4.81 5.44
CA CYS A 40 -2.48 5.96 6.25
C CYS A 40 -3.97 6.30 6.12
N ALA A 41 -4.52 6.19 4.91
CA ALA A 41 -5.91 6.51 4.63
C ALA A 41 -6.37 5.84 3.32
N THR A 42 -7.69 5.71 3.14
CA THR A 42 -8.32 5.22 1.91
C THR A 42 -9.42 6.19 1.49
N PHE A 43 -9.48 6.51 0.21
CA PHE A 43 -10.43 7.44 -0.38
C PHE A 43 -11.16 6.81 -1.56
N THR A 44 -12.33 7.35 -1.88
CA THR A 44 -13.07 7.03 -3.11
C THR A 44 -12.82 8.05 -4.23
N ASP A 45 -12.02 9.09 -3.96
CA ASP A 45 -11.62 10.12 -4.93
C ASP A 45 -10.10 10.25 -5.03
N LEU A 46 -9.58 10.25 -6.26
CA LEU A 46 -8.14 10.31 -6.52
C LEU A 46 -7.53 11.66 -6.13
N LYS A 47 -8.28 12.75 -6.32
CA LYS A 47 -7.77 14.10 -6.03
C LYS A 47 -7.63 14.30 -4.52
N ALA A 48 -8.60 13.83 -3.74
CA ALA A 48 -8.54 13.81 -2.28
C ALA A 48 -7.34 12.98 -1.79
N ALA A 49 -7.15 11.76 -2.31
CA ALA A 49 -6.01 10.92 -1.96
C ALA A 49 -4.66 11.57 -2.28
N LYS A 50 -4.53 12.21 -3.45
CA LYS A 50 -3.30 12.94 -3.81
C LYS A 50 -3.04 14.12 -2.89
N ALA A 51 -4.06 14.88 -2.51
CA ALA A 51 -3.91 15.98 -1.57
C ALA A 51 -3.45 15.47 -0.19
N GLU A 52 -4.03 14.36 0.28
CA GLU A 52 -3.64 13.70 1.52
C GLU A 52 -2.18 13.21 1.49
N ALA A 53 -1.76 12.56 0.40
CA ALA A 53 -0.41 12.03 0.25
C ALA A 53 0.68 13.12 0.38
N HIS A 54 0.39 14.36 -0.03
CA HIS A 54 1.33 15.49 0.08
C HIS A 54 1.46 16.06 1.49
N LYS A 55 0.43 15.90 2.34
CA LYS A 55 0.46 16.37 3.74
C LYS A 55 0.79 15.27 4.74
N THR A 56 0.78 14.00 4.32
CA THR A 56 0.97 12.82 5.16
C THR A 56 2.22 12.89 6.05
N LEU A 57 3.36 13.37 5.56
CA LEU A 57 4.57 13.50 6.39
C LEU A 57 4.41 14.55 7.50
N PHE A 58 3.84 15.70 7.18
CA PHE A 58 3.61 16.76 8.17
C PHE A 58 2.55 16.35 9.18
N GLU A 59 1.50 15.69 8.73
CA GLU A 59 0.52 15.08 9.60
C GLU A 59 1.17 14.03 10.49
N ALA A 60 2.12 13.23 10.02
CA ALA A 60 2.87 12.29 10.85
C ALA A 60 3.81 12.97 11.88
N GLY A 61 3.90 14.31 11.88
CA GLY A 61 4.68 15.10 12.82
C GLY A 61 6.10 15.41 12.35
N TYR A 62 6.43 15.14 11.08
CA TYR A 62 7.71 15.56 10.50
C TYR A 62 7.66 17.02 10.07
N GLU A 63 8.79 17.72 10.14
CA GLU A 63 8.93 19.09 9.67
C GLU A 63 9.81 19.16 8.42
N ARG A 64 9.60 20.17 7.57
CA ARG A 64 10.32 20.30 6.29
C ARG A 64 11.83 20.39 6.50
N GLU A 65 12.24 21.07 7.57
CA GLU A 65 13.61 21.34 7.97
C GLU A 65 14.37 20.09 8.40
N TRP A 66 13.67 18.99 8.68
CA TRP A 66 14.30 17.72 9.05
C TRP A 66 14.81 16.95 7.82
N PHE A 67 14.40 17.36 6.62
CA PHE A 67 14.76 16.71 5.37
C PHE A 67 15.86 17.47 4.63
N THR A 68 16.95 16.76 4.30
CA THR A 68 18.01 17.26 3.43
C THR A 68 17.60 17.27 1.96
N GLU A 69 16.72 16.34 1.57
CA GLU A 69 16.10 16.29 0.25
C GLU A 69 14.60 16.17 0.47
N TYR A 70 13.78 16.97 -0.21
CA TYR A 70 12.37 16.64 -0.35
C TYR A 70 11.82 17.20 -1.65
N GLU A 71 11.15 16.32 -2.36
CA GLU A 71 10.69 16.48 -3.74
C GLU A 71 9.25 15.98 -3.86
N THR A 72 8.46 16.69 -4.66
CA THR A 72 7.04 16.40 -4.93
C THR A 72 6.68 16.48 -6.41
N ASN A 73 7.61 16.98 -7.24
CA ASN A 73 7.44 17.12 -8.66
C ASN A 73 7.83 15.82 -9.39
N GLN A 74 6.90 15.31 -10.19
CA GLN A 74 7.08 14.10 -10.99
C GLN A 74 8.23 14.21 -11.99
N GLU A 75 8.47 15.40 -12.54
CA GLU A 75 9.56 15.64 -13.50
C GLU A 75 10.92 15.53 -12.80
N GLU A 76 11.02 16.06 -11.58
CA GLU A 76 12.24 16.00 -10.76
C GLU A 76 12.52 14.59 -10.26
N PHE A 77 11.48 13.78 -9.99
CA PHE A 77 11.67 12.35 -9.71
C PHE A 77 12.40 11.64 -10.86
N ALA A 78 12.10 12.00 -12.10
CA ALA A 78 12.78 11.45 -13.27
C ALA A 78 14.23 11.96 -13.36
N ALA A 79 14.43 13.27 -13.21
CA ALA A 79 15.73 13.92 -13.34
C ALA A 79 16.73 13.45 -12.28
N HIS A 80 16.25 13.15 -11.07
CA HIS A 80 17.05 12.65 -9.96
C HIS A 80 17.12 11.12 -9.88
N HIS A 81 16.63 10.40 -10.91
CA HIS A 81 16.64 8.94 -10.96
C HIS A 81 15.99 8.27 -9.74
N ILE A 82 14.94 8.89 -9.20
CA ILE A 82 14.18 8.32 -8.08
C ILE A 82 13.47 7.06 -8.58
N LYS A 83 13.83 5.91 -8.02
CA LYS A 83 13.18 4.61 -8.28
C LYS A 83 11.77 4.59 -7.66
N ARG A 84 10.93 3.64 -8.09
CA ARG A 84 9.57 3.40 -7.55
C ARG A 84 8.64 4.63 -7.68
N ARG A 85 8.35 5.08 -8.90
CA ARG A 85 7.61 6.33 -9.15
C ARG A 85 6.10 6.17 -9.30
N THR A 86 5.62 4.96 -9.52
CA THR A 86 4.18 4.71 -9.70
C THR A 86 3.42 5.18 -8.46
N GLY A 87 2.53 6.15 -8.65
CA GLY A 87 1.75 6.74 -7.56
C GLY A 87 2.53 7.58 -6.55
N LEU A 88 3.86 7.75 -6.70
CA LEU A 88 4.70 8.52 -5.77
C LEU A 88 4.23 9.97 -5.72
N ALA A 89 4.00 10.50 -4.52
CA ALA A 89 3.57 11.88 -4.29
C ALA A 89 4.68 12.70 -3.63
N VAL A 90 5.36 12.14 -2.63
CA VAL A 90 6.46 12.80 -1.93
C VAL A 90 7.62 11.84 -1.78
N PHE A 91 8.81 12.31 -2.11
CA PHE A 91 10.07 11.70 -1.71
C PHE A 91 10.77 12.64 -0.72
N ALA A 92 11.23 12.11 0.41
CA ALA A 92 11.99 12.88 1.39
C ALA A 92 13.12 12.06 1.99
N LYS A 93 14.25 12.70 2.28
CA LYS A 93 15.41 12.09 2.93
C LYS A 93 15.83 12.92 4.12
N ALA A 94 15.91 12.31 5.29
CA ALA A 94 16.38 12.95 6.51
C ALA A 94 17.92 13.02 6.57
N GLN A 95 18.44 13.87 7.45
CA GLN A 95 19.88 14.03 7.68
C GLN A 95 20.60 12.72 8.04
N ASP A 96 19.87 11.81 8.68
CA ASP A 96 20.39 10.54 9.15
C ASP A 96 20.42 9.45 8.05
N GLY A 97 19.93 9.78 6.85
CA GLY A 97 19.84 8.90 5.69
C GLY A 97 18.48 8.21 5.52
N THR A 98 17.59 8.30 6.52
CA THR A 98 16.25 7.70 6.44
C THR A 98 15.48 8.29 5.27
N ILE A 99 14.92 7.42 4.43
CA ILE A 99 14.10 7.81 3.29
C ILE A 99 12.62 7.57 3.61
N PHE A 100 11.80 8.57 3.30
CA PHE A 100 10.37 8.54 3.40
C PHE A 100 9.76 8.70 2.01
N ARG A 101 8.74 7.90 1.71
CA ARG A 101 7.99 8.03 0.47
C ARG A 101 6.50 7.93 0.75
N THR A 102 5.73 8.85 0.18
CA THR A 102 4.26 8.77 0.21
C THR A 102 3.74 8.46 -1.18
N TYR A 103 2.75 7.57 -1.26
CA TYR A 103 2.20 7.08 -2.52
C TYR A 103 0.69 7.05 -2.50
N VAL A 104 0.09 7.09 -3.69
CA VAL A 104 -1.30 6.73 -3.91
C VAL A 104 -1.36 5.42 -4.70
N ALA A 105 -1.77 4.35 -4.06
CA ALA A 105 -2.10 3.08 -4.73
C ALA A 105 -3.59 3.05 -5.10
N THR A 106 -3.96 2.33 -6.15
CA THR A 106 -5.34 2.23 -6.63
C THR A 106 -5.79 0.78 -6.63
N THR A 107 -7.00 0.51 -6.14
CA THR A 107 -7.64 -0.81 -6.23
C THR A 107 -9.08 -0.71 -6.70
N PRO A 108 -9.62 -1.76 -7.35
CA PRO A 108 -11.05 -1.83 -7.59
C PRO A 108 -11.83 -1.89 -6.27
N ASN A 109 -12.90 -1.10 -6.16
CA ASN A 109 -13.79 -1.05 -5.00
C ASN A 109 -14.81 -2.18 -5.02
N VAL A 110 -14.36 -3.44 -5.08
CA VAL A 110 -15.24 -4.62 -5.22
C VAL A 110 -16.24 -4.73 -4.07
N GLN A 111 -15.89 -4.21 -2.90
CA GLN A 111 -16.73 -4.23 -1.70
C GLN A 111 -17.76 -3.07 -1.65
N GLY A 112 -17.70 -2.12 -2.59
CA GLY A 112 -18.59 -0.97 -2.62
C GLY A 112 -18.47 -0.05 -1.41
N PHE A 113 -17.25 0.12 -0.87
CA PHE A 113 -17.02 1.04 0.24
C PHE A 113 -17.26 2.48 -0.17
N GLU A 114 -18.02 3.20 0.63
CA GLU A 114 -18.31 4.61 0.42
C GLU A 114 -17.41 5.46 1.32
N GLY A 115 -16.88 6.53 0.73
CA GLY A 115 -16.22 7.59 1.47
C GLY A 115 -17.24 8.60 2.01
N ASP A 116 -16.79 9.42 2.95
CA ASP A 116 -17.54 10.58 3.40
C ASP A 116 -17.88 11.51 2.19
N PRO A 117 -19.07 12.13 2.13
CA PRO A 117 -19.45 12.98 0.99
C PRO A 117 -18.57 14.22 0.78
N GLU A 118 -17.96 14.75 1.84
CA GLU A 118 -17.13 15.97 1.79
C GLU A 118 -15.64 15.63 1.69
N GLU A 119 -15.18 14.67 2.50
CA GLU A 119 -13.75 14.29 2.55
C GLU A 119 -13.38 13.20 1.54
N HIS A 120 -14.38 12.46 1.02
CA HIS A 120 -14.21 11.26 0.20
C HIS A 120 -13.42 10.13 0.89
N LYS A 121 -13.24 10.23 2.21
CA LYS A 121 -12.42 9.33 3.03
C LYS A 121 -13.27 8.22 3.62
N VAL A 122 -12.73 7.00 3.62
CA VAL A 122 -13.33 5.85 4.29
C VAL A 122 -12.89 5.84 5.76
N HIS A 123 -13.79 6.20 6.69
CA HIS A 123 -13.44 6.42 8.11
C HIS A 123 -13.40 5.17 9.00
N PHE A 124 -13.95 4.05 8.54
CA PHE A 124 -13.91 2.82 9.34
C PHE A 124 -12.62 2.05 9.11
N GLY A 125 -12.21 1.25 10.09
CA GLY A 125 -11.01 0.42 9.99
C GLY A 125 -11.14 -0.60 8.86
N LEU A 126 -10.12 -0.64 8.01
CA LEU A 126 -9.95 -1.61 6.93
C LEU A 126 -8.71 -2.47 7.16
N TYR A 127 -8.72 -3.66 6.58
CA TYR A 127 -7.57 -4.53 6.40
C TYR A 127 -7.29 -4.63 4.91
N HIS A 128 -6.05 -4.41 4.52
CA HIS A 128 -5.63 -4.37 3.13
C HIS A 128 -4.68 -5.53 2.86
N VAL A 129 -4.88 -6.19 1.73
CA VAL A 129 -3.92 -7.15 1.21
C VAL A 129 -2.95 -6.37 0.35
N VAL A 130 -1.67 -6.48 0.66
CA VAL A 130 -0.58 -5.76 -0.01
C VAL A 130 0.42 -6.77 -0.55
N GLU A 131 0.65 -6.73 -1.84
CA GLU A 131 1.74 -7.45 -2.48
C GLU A 131 2.97 -6.53 -2.54
N THR A 132 4.13 -7.06 -2.16
CA THR A 132 5.42 -6.42 -2.38
C THR A 132 6.29 -7.34 -3.20
N ILE A 133 6.73 -6.86 -4.36
CA ILE A 133 7.62 -7.58 -5.27
C ILE A 133 9.02 -7.02 -5.05
N VAL A 134 9.98 -7.87 -4.67
CA VAL A 134 11.40 -7.49 -4.57
C VAL A 134 12.09 -7.82 -5.89
N LEU A 135 12.59 -6.78 -6.55
CA LEU A 135 13.16 -6.82 -7.89
C LEU A 135 14.69 -6.99 -7.80
N TYR A 136 15.13 -8.20 -7.47
CA TYR A 136 16.56 -8.51 -7.29
C TYR A 136 17.37 -8.42 -8.59
N ASP A 137 16.71 -8.50 -9.74
CA ASP A 137 17.30 -8.30 -11.06
C ASP A 137 17.65 -6.82 -11.34
N GLU A 138 16.90 -5.89 -10.76
CA GLU A 138 17.20 -4.46 -10.80
C GLU A 138 18.22 -4.02 -9.73
N ASP A 139 18.24 -4.73 -8.59
CA ASP A 139 19.05 -4.38 -7.43
C ASP A 139 19.28 -5.57 -6.48
N ASP A 140 20.51 -6.06 -6.39
CA ASP A 140 20.87 -7.22 -5.57
C ASP A 140 20.78 -6.96 -4.05
N SER A 141 20.65 -5.70 -3.65
CA SER A 141 20.37 -5.30 -2.25
C SER A 141 18.94 -5.61 -1.81
N GLY A 142 18.01 -5.83 -2.75
CA GLY A 142 16.58 -5.95 -2.49
C GLY A 142 15.91 -4.61 -2.20
N GLU A 143 16.56 -3.48 -2.50
CA GLU A 143 16.00 -2.13 -2.39
C GLU A 143 15.09 -1.74 -3.56
N ALA A 144 15.16 -2.42 -4.70
CA ALA A 144 14.16 -2.25 -5.74
C ALA A 144 12.93 -3.07 -5.36
N ARG A 145 11.80 -2.39 -5.11
CA ARG A 145 10.53 -3.05 -4.79
C ARG A 145 9.37 -2.35 -5.46
N GLU A 146 8.38 -3.13 -5.84
CA GLU A 146 7.06 -2.64 -6.21
C GLU A 146 6.07 -2.99 -5.10
N THR A 147 5.08 -2.14 -4.89
CA THR A 147 4.08 -2.34 -3.83
C THR A 147 2.70 -2.08 -4.42
N ASN A 148 1.88 -3.13 -4.40
CA ASN A 148 0.52 -3.10 -4.87
C ASN A 148 -0.42 -3.37 -3.71
N VAL A 149 -1.51 -2.60 -3.64
CA VAL A 149 -2.64 -3.00 -2.78
C VAL A 149 -3.52 -3.87 -3.66
N GLU A 150 -3.82 -5.08 -3.23
CA GLU A 150 -4.58 -6.05 -4.02
C GLU A 150 -6.06 -6.06 -3.65
N GLY A 151 -6.38 -5.70 -2.41
CA GLY A 151 -7.76 -5.67 -1.93
C GLY A 151 -7.91 -5.02 -0.56
N SER A 152 -9.14 -4.64 -0.24
CA SER A 152 -9.50 -4.02 1.04
C SER A 152 -10.73 -4.69 1.63
N PHE A 153 -10.71 -4.97 2.93
CA PHE A 153 -11.70 -5.77 3.63
C PHE A 153 -12.03 -5.21 5.01
N ARG A 154 -13.22 -5.54 5.54
CA ARG A 154 -13.67 -5.08 6.86
C ARG A 154 -13.03 -5.85 7.99
N THR A 155 -12.73 -7.12 7.76
CA THR A 155 -12.18 -8.02 8.77
C THR A 155 -10.83 -8.57 8.35
N TYR A 156 -10.03 -8.93 9.35
CA TYR A 156 -8.74 -9.58 9.11
C TYR A 156 -8.91 -10.94 8.43
N ASP A 157 -9.95 -11.70 8.80
CA ASP A 157 -10.18 -13.05 8.26
C ASP A 157 -10.51 -13.02 6.77
N GLU A 158 -11.31 -12.05 6.32
CA GLU A 158 -11.58 -11.82 4.89
C GLU A 158 -10.30 -11.46 4.13
N ALA A 159 -9.51 -10.53 4.66
CA ALA A 159 -8.24 -10.14 4.07
C ALA A 159 -7.24 -11.31 4.02
N ARG A 160 -7.14 -12.09 5.11
CA ARG A 160 -6.29 -13.27 5.19
C ARG A 160 -6.69 -14.32 4.15
N LYS A 161 -7.99 -14.59 4.00
CA LYS A 161 -8.48 -15.53 3.00
C LYS A 161 -8.10 -15.07 1.59
N PHE A 162 -8.31 -13.79 1.28
CA PHE A 162 -7.92 -13.25 -0.01
C PHE A 162 -6.40 -13.31 -0.22
N ALA A 163 -5.60 -12.97 0.79
CA ALA A 163 -4.14 -13.04 0.75
C ALA A 163 -3.61 -14.45 0.43
N SER A 164 -4.26 -15.52 0.91
CA SER A 164 -3.86 -16.90 0.58
C SER A 164 -4.15 -17.32 -0.86
N GLU A 165 -4.98 -16.56 -1.57
CA GLU A 165 -5.44 -16.87 -2.92
C GLU A 165 -4.90 -15.88 -3.97
N VAL A 166 -4.42 -14.69 -3.57
CA VAL A 166 -4.12 -13.57 -4.47
C VAL A 166 -3.06 -13.85 -5.53
N LEU A 167 -2.08 -14.71 -5.23
CA LEU A 167 -1.04 -15.12 -6.19
C LEU A 167 -1.43 -16.34 -7.04
N LEU A 168 -2.62 -16.90 -6.82
CA LEU A 168 -3.06 -18.14 -7.43
C LEU A 168 -4.13 -17.82 -8.49
N ALA A 169 -4.02 -18.46 -9.64
CA ALA A 169 -5.04 -18.46 -10.69
C ALA A 169 -5.23 -19.91 -11.17
N PRO A 170 -5.92 -20.77 -10.39
CA PRO A 170 -6.09 -22.18 -10.73
C PRO A 170 -6.75 -22.40 -12.10
N GLU A 171 -7.60 -21.48 -12.53
CA GLU A 171 -8.22 -21.44 -13.86
C GLU A 171 -7.19 -21.33 -15.00
N ASP A 172 -6.08 -20.65 -14.74
CA ASP A 172 -4.95 -20.48 -15.66
C ASP A 172 -3.82 -21.48 -15.36
N GLY A 173 -4.06 -22.42 -14.43
CA GLY A 173 -3.09 -23.43 -14.00
C GLY A 173 -2.02 -22.93 -13.05
N VAL A 174 -2.14 -21.69 -12.54
CA VAL A 174 -1.21 -21.14 -11.55
C VAL A 174 -1.64 -21.62 -10.16
N THR A 175 -0.81 -22.48 -9.58
CA THR A 175 -1.01 -23.05 -8.24
C THR A 175 0.24 -22.83 -7.39
N LYS A 176 0.23 -23.28 -6.14
CA LYS A 176 1.41 -23.18 -5.27
C LYS A 176 2.65 -23.87 -5.85
N ASP A 177 2.45 -24.97 -6.59
CA ASP A 177 3.52 -25.72 -7.25
C ASP A 177 4.09 -25.00 -8.48
N SER A 178 3.50 -23.87 -8.89
CA SER A 178 4.00 -23.02 -9.97
C SER A 178 5.17 -22.12 -9.52
N PHE A 179 5.45 -22.08 -8.21
CA PHE A 179 6.51 -21.28 -7.61
C PHE A 179 7.66 -22.20 -7.17
N ASP A 180 8.89 -21.70 -7.26
CA ASP A 180 10.08 -22.42 -6.78
C ASP A 180 10.08 -22.56 -5.25
N GLN A 181 9.44 -21.61 -4.57
CA GLN A 181 9.18 -21.63 -3.14
C GLN A 181 7.81 -20.98 -2.87
N TYR A 182 7.05 -21.54 -1.94
CA TYR A 182 5.77 -20.99 -1.50
C TYR A 182 5.55 -21.31 -0.02
N ASP A 183 5.78 -20.32 0.84
CA ASP A 183 5.56 -20.40 2.28
C ASP A 183 4.31 -19.62 2.66
N GLU A 184 3.39 -20.28 3.33
CA GLU A 184 2.16 -19.66 3.85
C GLU A 184 2.12 -19.78 5.37
N ALA A 185 1.69 -18.71 6.04
CA ALA A 185 1.46 -18.69 7.47
C ALA A 185 0.43 -19.76 7.87
N GLY A 186 0.65 -20.42 8.99
CA GLY A 186 -0.30 -21.35 9.57
C GLY A 186 -1.66 -20.71 9.89
N PRO A 187 -2.73 -21.49 10.11
CA PRO A 187 -4.09 -20.97 10.24
C PRO A 187 -4.29 -19.91 11.34
N THR A 188 -3.48 -19.97 12.40
CA THR A 188 -3.52 -19.03 13.54
C THR A 188 -2.33 -18.08 13.57
N GLU A 189 -1.39 -18.23 12.65
CA GLU A 189 -0.19 -17.41 12.56
C GLU A 189 -0.50 -16.13 11.79
N LYS A 190 0.24 -15.06 12.11
CA LYS A 190 0.08 -13.75 11.49
C LYS A 190 1.18 -13.45 10.47
N ASP A 191 2.19 -14.31 10.39
CA ASP A 191 3.26 -14.24 9.44
C ASP A 191 3.82 -15.64 9.13
N CYS A 192 4.50 -15.78 7.99
CA CYS A 192 5.19 -17.00 7.57
C CYS A 192 6.71 -16.96 7.86
N GLY A 193 7.17 -16.03 8.71
CA GLY A 193 8.60 -15.86 9.03
C GLY A 193 9.40 -14.99 8.05
N TYR A 194 8.77 -14.42 7.02
CA TYR A 194 9.40 -13.55 6.02
C TYR A 194 9.14 -12.04 6.24
N GLY A 195 8.57 -11.67 7.37
CA GLY A 195 8.34 -10.29 7.77
C GLY A 195 7.04 -10.12 8.55
N ASP A 196 6.94 -9.03 9.30
CA ASP A 196 5.74 -8.74 10.10
C ASP A 196 4.50 -8.64 9.20
N ASN A 197 3.48 -9.45 9.50
CA ASN A 197 2.21 -9.54 8.76
C ASN A 197 2.29 -10.15 7.36
N VAL A 198 3.44 -10.71 6.95
CA VAL A 198 3.60 -11.41 5.66
C VAL A 198 2.97 -12.80 5.77
N LEU A 199 1.81 -12.99 5.15
CA LEU A 199 1.09 -14.27 5.20
C LEU A 199 1.51 -15.25 4.12
N VAL A 200 1.99 -14.75 2.98
CA VAL A 200 2.53 -15.58 1.90
C VAL A 200 3.86 -14.99 1.47
N HIS A 201 4.87 -15.85 1.36
CA HIS A 201 6.12 -15.59 0.66
C HIS A 201 6.22 -16.58 -0.49
N ALA A 202 6.47 -16.08 -1.70
CA ALA A 202 6.65 -16.93 -2.87
C ALA A 202 7.86 -16.48 -3.70
N ILE A 203 8.54 -17.43 -4.33
CA ILE A 203 9.61 -17.16 -5.28
C ILE A 203 9.18 -17.66 -6.66
N GLY A 204 9.04 -16.73 -7.61
CA GLY A 204 8.77 -17.05 -9.00
C GLY A 204 9.97 -17.76 -9.66
N SER A 205 9.72 -18.53 -10.73
CA SER A 205 10.76 -19.26 -11.47
C SER A 205 11.84 -18.39 -12.13
N ASN A 206 11.59 -17.08 -12.23
CA ASN A 206 12.52 -16.04 -12.66
C ASN A 206 13.33 -15.42 -11.51
N GLY A 207 13.10 -15.85 -10.26
CA GLY A 207 13.74 -15.31 -9.06
C GLY A 207 13.02 -14.11 -8.43
N GLU A 208 11.83 -13.72 -8.94
CA GLU A 208 11.01 -12.68 -8.32
C GLU A 208 10.57 -13.12 -6.93
N ASN A 209 10.82 -12.27 -5.92
CA ASN A 209 10.43 -12.54 -4.55
C ASN A 209 9.17 -11.75 -4.21
N LEU A 210 8.09 -12.47 -3.92
CA LEU A 210 6.75 -11.95 -3.71
C LEU A 210 6.39 -12.09 -2.22
N LEU A 211 5.99 -10.98 -1.61
CA LEU A 211 5.57 -10.91 -0.21
C LEU A 211 4.12 -10.39 -0.15
N VAL A 212 3.19 -11.24 0.32
CA VAL A 212 1.79 -10.84 0.51
C VAL A 212 1.54 -10.60 1.99
N SER A 213 1.17 -9.37 2.34
CA SER A 213 0.92 -8.94 3.71
C SER A 213 -0.53 -8.53 3.93
N VAL A 214 -1.03 -8.70 5.16
CA VAL A 214 -2.30 -8.10 5.60
C VAL A 214 -2.04 -6.96 6.55
N LEU A 215 -2.26 -5.72 6.08
CA LEU A 215 -2.03 -4.52 6.85
C LEU A 215 -3.35 -3.88 7.29
N LYS A 216 -3.49 -3.60 8.58
CA LYS A 216 -4.59 -2.78 9.07
C LYS A 216 -4.33 -1.32 8.71
N GLY A 217 -5.32 -0.64 8.12
CA GLY A 217 -5.29 0.80 7.92
C GLY A 217 -5.11 1.54 9.24
N GLN A 218 -4.13 2.44 9.30
CA GLN A 218 -3.75 3.19 10.49
C GLN A 218 -3.67 4.67 10.15
N GLU A 219 -4.70 5.41 10.53
CA GLU A 219 -4.62 6.86 10.54
C GLU A 219 -3.49 7.31 11.47
N LEU A 220 -2.79 8.36 11.04
CA LEU A 220 -1.74 8.98 11.82
C LEU A 220 -2.34 9.56 13.11
N GLU A 221 -1.66 9.33 14.23
CA GLU A 221 -2.20 9.54 15.58
C GLU A 221 -2.52 11.03 15.88
N SER A 222 -1.71 11.93 15.33
CA SER A 222 -1.91 13.38 15.26
C SER A 222 -3.20 13.80 14.55
N VAL A 223 -3.59 13.11 13.46
CA VAL A 223 -4.83 13.35 12.72
C VAL A 223 -6.01 12.89 13.56
N ARG A 224 -5.94 11.71 14.17
CA ARG A 224 -6.99 11.19 15.06
C ARG A 224 -7.31 12.14 16.21
N LEU A 225 -6.29 12.68 16.87
CA LEU A 225 -6.47 13.62 17.98
C LEU A 225 -7.09 14.94 17.51
N THR A 226 -6.72 15.42 16.33
CA THR A 226 -7.24 16.67 15.76
C THR A 226 -8.70 16.52 15.31
N GLU A 227 -9.03 15.46 14.56
CA GLU A 227 -10.41 15.17 14.13
C GLU A 227 -11.33 14.94 15.33
N ALA A 228 -10.88 14.19 16.35
CA ALA A 228 -11.66 13.99 17.58
C ALA A 228 -11.94 15.33 18.29
N ALA A 229 -10.96 16.23 18.36
CA ALA A 229 -11.12 17.54 18.96
C ALA A 229 -12.10 18.43 18.17
N ILE A 230 -12.10 18.36 16.84
CA ILE A 230 -13.03 19.10 15.98
C ILE A 230 -14.46 18.58 16.14
N ARG A 231 -14.66 17.24 16.11
CA ARG A 231 -15.98 16.64 16.31
C ARG A 231 -16.60 17.05 17.65
N ILE A 232 -15.82 17.07 18.73
CA ILE A 232 -16.30 17.52 20.05
C ILE A 232 -16.76 18.99 20.02
N ARG A 233 -16.12 19.86 19.24
CA ARG A 233 -16.49 21.28 19.13
C ARG A 233 -17.74 21.52 18.28
N SER A 234 -18.02 20.66 17.30
CA SER A 234 -19.21 20.78 16.43
C SER A 234 -20.52 20.32 17.09
N PHE A 235 -20.47 19.74 18.29
CA PHE A 235 -21.64 19.32 19.08
C PHE A 235 -21.95 20.24 20.27
N ASN A 236 -21.25 21.37 20.41
CA ASN A 236 -21.52 22.43 21.39
C ASN A 236 -21.98 23.71 20.69
#